data_AF-A0A840XQK2-F1
#
_entry.id   AF-A0A840XQK2-F1
#
_cell.length_a   1.000
_cell.length_b   1.000
_cell.length_c   1.000
_cell.angle_alpha   90.00
_cell.angle_beta   90.00
_cell.angle_gamma   90.00
#
_symmetry.space_group_name_H-M   'P 1'
#
loop_
_entity.id
_entity.type
_entity.pdbx_description
1 polymer ?
#
loop_
_entity_poly.entity_id
_entity_poly.type
_entity_poly.pdbx_seq_one_letter_code
_entity_poly.pdbx_strand_id
1 'polypeptide(L)'
;MILNGVAGPFGFLLGLALVLGGNPIIWNYRKNKYFGSEEFQALRADATAVVKEHNEVIQYVEEIRAQGSFELGASASGQHAHLAAFENTSAWNNRRDRNVAEYAPHVHNASLQVVRNASVEPIKYLMKYFSIKPDQETLADVQRVATDISRLEEAIQNAHVREQDILSRMRPPAFILKRYSKEFWSLIGVELTPITVPYPRYKFQYVSAGGNSGQQVNITLDTPTLDALSEALAAKIRWAKSAAGQRALMTARLRNQIKTRDEHTCLHCGVSVAAEPHLLLEVDHIVPVSRGGLSTEENLQTLCWRCNRSKGAKLPS
;
A
#
# COMPACT_ATOMS: atom_id res chain seq x y z
N MET A 1 43.49 20.33 80.51
CA MET A 1 43.15 21.24 79.40
C MET A 1 41.99 20.62 78.64
N ILE A 2 40.77 20.96 79.05
CA ILE A 2 39.52 20.50 78.44
C ILE A 2 39.31 21.35 77.19
N LEU A 3 39.44 20.76 76.00
CA LEU A 3 38.90 21.34 74.77
C LEU A 3 37.62 20.57 74.44
N ASN A 4 36.51 21.16 74.88
CA ASN A 4 35.15 20.83 74.45
C ASN A 4 35.04 21.07 72.94
N GLY A 5 35.11 20.00 72.14
CA GLY A 5 34.65 20.02 70.76
C GLY A 5 33.13 19.92 70.75
N VAL A 6 32.44 21.05 70.86
CA VAL A 6 31.01 21.14 70.60
C VAL A 6 30.81 20.71 69.15
N ALA A 7 30.23 19.53 68.93
CA ALA A 7 29.73 19.15 67.63
C ALA A 7 28.68 20.19 67.25
N GLY A 8 29.07 21.16 66.42
CA GLY A 8 28.16 22.19 65.96
C GLY A 8 26.93 21.56 65.30
N PRO A 9 25.79 22.28 65.23
CA PRO A 9 24.53 21.76 64.70
C PRO A 9 24.68 21.12 63.31
N PHE A 10 25.69 21.53 62.53
CA PHE A 10 26.09 20.93 61.27
C PHE A 10 26.51 19.45 61.32
N GLY A 11 27.25 19.01 62.35
CA GLY A 11 27.72 17.61 62.45
C GLY A 11 26.59 16.64 62.83
N PHE A 12 25.67 17.09 63.69
CA PHE A 12 24.47 16.33 64.05
C PHE A 12 23.48 16.26 62.88
N LEU A 13 23.31 17.36 62.14
CA LEU A 13 22.53 17.39 60.90
C LEU A 13 23.15 16.50 59.80
N LEU A 14 24.48 16.42 59.70
CA LEU A 14 25.16 15.51 58.76
C LEU A 14 24.97 14.04 59.14
N GLY A 15 25.08 13.71 60.43
CA GLY A 15 24.84 12.36 60.95
C GLY A 15 23.40 11.90 60.76
N LEU A 16 22.43 12.79 61.02
CA LEU A 16 21.01 12.56 60.74
C LEU A 16 20.74 12.43 59.24
N ALA A 17 21.39 13.23 58.39
CA ALA A 17 21.29 13.09 56.93
C ALA A 17 21.85 11.75 56.42
N LEU A 18 22.90 11.21 57.05
CA LEU A 18 23.47 9.90 56.74
C LEU A 18 22.58 8.74 57.23
N VAL A 19 21.99 8.86 58.42
CA VAL A 19 21.01 7.88 58.93
C VAL A 19 19.72 7.92 58.12
N LEU A 20 19.22 9.12 57.77
CA LEU A 20 18.01 9.29 56.97
C LEU A 20 18.22 8.92 55.48
N GLY A 21 19.41 9.17 54.94
CA GLY A 21 19.79 8.90 53.54
C GLY A 21 20.35 7.49 53.28
N GLY A 22 20.74 6.76 54.32
CA GLY A 22 21.28 5.39 54.23
C GLY A 22 20.31 4.29 54.68
N ASN A 23 19.31 4.61 55.51
CA ASN A 23 18.44 3.61 56.12
C ASN A 23 17.44 2.99 55.10
N PRO A 24 17.48 1.67 54.87
CA PRO A 24 16.57 0.96 53.94
C PRO A 24 15.09 1.18 54.26
N ILE A 25 14.73 1.36 55.53
CA ILE A 25 13.35 1.57 55.98
C ILE A 25 12.79 2.89 55.41
N ILE A 26 13.60 3.95 55.41
CA ILE A 26 13.18 5.27 54.93
C ILE A 26 13.02 5.27 53.41
N TRP A 27 13.91 4.60 52.69
CA TRP A 27 13.78 4.45 51.25
C TRP A 27 12.55 3.62 50.85
N ASN A 28 12.27 2.53 51.56
CA ASN A 28 11.04 1.75 51.34
C ASN A 28 9.78 2.56 51.64
N TYR A 29 9.75 3.34 52.73
CA TYR A 29 8.62 4.22 53.02
C TYR A 29 8.40 5.27 51.93
N ARG A 30 9.48 5.97 51.50
CA ARG A 30 9.40 6.97 50.41
C ARG A 30 8.98 6.35 49.08
N LYS A 31 9.47 5.15 48.77
CA LYS A 31 9.08 4.36 47.60
C LYS A 31 7.59 4.04 47.64
N ASN A 32 7.11 3.43 48.72
CA ASN A 32 5.71 3.02 48.86
C ASN A 32 4.76 4.23 48.86
N LYS A 33 5.18 5.36 49.46
CA LYS A 33 4.42 6.61 49.41
C LYS A 33 4.30 7.16 47.98
N TYR A 34 5.38 7.12 47.20
CA TYR A 34 5.35 7.53 45.80
C TYR A 34 4.47 6.60 44.96
N PHE A 35 4.67 5.27 45.05
CA PHE A 35 3.85 4.32 44.31
C PHE A 35 2.39 4.28 44.76
N GLY A 36 2.08 4.66 45.99
CA GLY A 36 0.71 4.82 46.49
C GLY A 36 0.10 6.20 46.23
N SER A 37 0.82 7.13 45.60
CA SER A 37 0.31 8.47 45.33
C SER A 37 -0.75 8.46 44.22
N GLU A 38 -1.73 9.37 44.31
CA GLU A 38 -2.74 9.54 43.26
C GLU A 38 -2.11 9.85 41.90
N GLU A 39 -1.05 10.65 41.88
CA GLU A 39 -0.29 10.99 40.67
C GLU A 39 0.30 9.74 39.99
N PHE A 40 0.96 8.86 40.75
CA PHE A 40 1.52 7.62 40.19
C PHE A 40 0.43 6.64 39.75
N GLN A 41 -0.66 6.51 40.53
CA GLN A 41 -1.76 5.62 40.18
C GLN A 41 -2.49 6.10 38.91
N ALA A 42 -2.69 7.41 38.74
CA ALA A 42 -3.24 7.99 37.51
C ALA A 42 -2.34 7.73 36.30
N LEU A 43 -1.03 7.98 36.44
CA LEU A 43 -0.05 7.69 35.38
C LEU A 43 -0.05 6.20 34.98
N ARG A 44 -0.14 5.31 35.97
CA ARG A 44 -0.22 3.86 35.73
C ARG A 44 -1.51 3.45 35.02
N ALA A 45 -2.63 4.07 35.38
CA ALA A 45 -3.92 3.82 34.72
C ALA A 45 -3.87 4.27 33.25
N ASP A 46 -3.32 5.45 32.97
CA ASP A 46 -3.14 5.96 31.61
C ASP A 46 -2.23 5.05 30.78
N ALA A 47 -1.10 4.63 31.34
CA ALA A 47 -0.17 3.70 30.70
C ALA A 47 -0.85 2.37 30.35
N THR A 48 -1.64 1.82 31.27
CA THR A 48 -2.41 0.58 31.05
C THR A 48 -3.43 0.75 29.93
N ALA A 49 -4.11 1.90 29.86
CA ALA A 49 -5.09 2.19 28.83
C ALA A 49 -4.44 2.27 27.43
N VAL A 50 -3.28 2.91 27.31
CA VAL A 50 -2.55 3.00 26.03
C VAL A 50 -2.01 1.65 25.59
N VAL A 51 -1.49 0.83 26.50
CA VAL A 51 -1.08 -0.56 26.16
C VAL A 51 -2.25 -1.37 25.64
N LYS A 52 -3.43 -1.23 26.25
CA LYS A 52 -4.65 -1.90 25.79
C LYS A 52 -5.05 -1.46 24.38
N GLU A 53 -5.15 -0.16 24.14
CA GLU A 53 -5.50 0.40 22.83
C GLU A 53 -4.48 -0.02 21.75
N HIS A 54 -3.20 0.04 22.09
CA HIS A 54 -2.13 -0.40 21.19
C HIS A 54 -2.27 -1.88 20.80
N ASN A 55 -2.57 -2.75 21.76
CA ASN A 55 -2.82 -4.17 21.49
C ASN A 55 -4.09 -4.38 20.64
N GLU A 56 -5.14 -3.57 20.84
CA GLU A 56 -6.34 -3.57 20.00
C GLU A 56 -6.00 -3.17 18.55
N VAL A 57 -5.13 -2.17 18.34
CA VAL A 57 -4.64 -1.80 17.00
C VAL A 57 -3.83 -2.92 16.37
N ILE A 58 -2.93 -3.58 17.12
CA ILE A 58 -2.19 -4.75 16.62
C ILE A 58 -3.15 -5.83 16.14
N GLN A 59 -4.14 -6.18 16.97
CA GLN A 59 -5.11 -7.20 16.63
C GLN A 59 -5.92 -6.82 15.38
N TYR A 60 -6.30 -5.55 15.24
CA TYR A 60 -6.97 -5.03 14.06
C TYR A 60 -6.10 -5.14 12.80
N VAL A 61 -4.81 -4.78 12.88
CA VAL A 61 -3.85 -4.95 11.78
C VAL A 61 -3.75 -6.42 11.36
N GLU A 62 -3.67 -7.34 12.32
CA GLU A 62 -3.58 -8.77 12.07
C GLU A 62 -4.85 -9.33 11.41
N GLU A 63 -6.02 -8.89 11.85
CA GLU A 63 -7.31 -9.28 11.27
C GLU A 63 -7.42 -8.84 9.81
N ILE A 64 -7.11 -7.56 9.52
CA ILE A 64 -7.16 -7.04 8.15
C ILE A 64 -6.20 -7.81 7.23
N ARG A 65 -5.02 -8.19 7.75
CA ARG A 65 -4.05 -9.02 7.04
C ARG A 65 -4.59 -10.42 6.76
N ALA A 66 -5.23 -11.05 7.73
CA ALA A 66 -5.76 -12.41 7.60
C ALA A 66 -6.85 -12.52 6.53
N GLN A 67 -7.58 -11.42 6.28
CA GLN A 67 -8.61 -11.36 5.25
C GLN A 67 -8.08 -11.16 3.82
N GLY A 68 -6.77 -10.97 3.62
CA GLY A 68 -6.18 -10.76 2.29
C GLY A 68 -6.60 -9.44 1.62
N SER A 69 -7.05 -8.47 2.41
CA SER A 69 -7.83 -7.32 1.94
C SER A 69 -7.06 -6.24 1.14
N PHE A 70 -5.72 -6.35 1.08
CA PHE A 70 -4.86 -5.31 0.46
C PHE A 70 -4.23 -5.71 -0.87
N GLU A 71 -4.58 -6.87 -1.44
CA GLU A 71 -3.97 -7.33 -2.68
C GLU A 71 -4.60 -6.67 -3.93
N LEU A 72 -3.76 -6.19 -4.84
CA LEU A 72 -4.16 -5.56 -6.11
C LEU A 72 -3.50 -6.26 -7.30
N GLY A 73 -4.26 -7.07 -8.01
CA GLY A 73 -3.74 -7.79 -9.18
C GLY A 73 -2.59 -8.75 -8.86
N ALA A 74 -2.06 -9.37 -9.91
CA ALA A 74 -1.00 -10.38 -9.80
C ALA A 74 -0.13 -10.43 -11.06
N SER A 75 1.12 -10.84 -10.86
CA SER A 75 2.06 -11.12 -11.93
C SER A 75 1.77 -12.47 -12.56
N ALA A 76 1.69 -12.50 -13.89
CA ALA A 76 1.61 -13.75 -14.66
C ALA A 76 2.99 -14.43 -14.83
N SER A 77 4.08 -13.78 -14.40
CA SER A 77 5.44 -14.29 -14.59
C SER A 77 5.64 -15.62 -13.86
N GLY A 78 5.89 -16.69 -14.63
CA GLY A 78 6.15 -18.01 -14.09
C GLY A 78 4.95 -18.66 -13.40
N GLN A 79 3.73 -18.22 -13.69
CA GLN A 79 2.49 -18.86 -13.24
C GLN A 79 2.48 -20.38 -13.54
N HIS A 80 3.13 -20.78 -14.62
CA HIS A 80 3.25 -22.18 -15.06
C HIS A 80 4.66 -22.75 -14.87
N ALA A 81 5.54 -22.09 -14.12
CA ALA A 81 6.93 -22.55 -13.95
C ALA A 81 7.02 -23.94 -13.29
N HIS A 82 6.05 -24.28 -12.44
CA HIS A 82 5.95 -25.59 -11.79
C HIS A 82 5.70 -26.75 -12.77
N LEU A 83 5.30 -26.48 -14.02
CA LEU A 83 5.04 -27.50 -15.04
C LEU A 83 6.31 -27.98 -15.76
N ALA A 84 7.46 -27.35 -15.51
CA ALA A 84 8.72 -27.69 -16.15
C ALA A 84 9.81 -27.94 -15.10
N ALA A 85 10.70 -28.90 -15.39
CA ALA A 85 11.91 -29.13 -14.62
C ALA A 85 13.13 -28.55 -15.34
N PHE A 86 14.08 -28.02 -14.56
CA PHE A 86 15.35 -27.51 -15.06
C PHE A 86 16.50 -28.39 -14.57
N GLU A 87 17.38 -28.80 -15.50
CA GLU A 87 18.59 -29.55 -15.19
C GLU A 87 19.81 -28.86 -15.81
N ASN A 88 20.89 -28.74 -15.04
CA ASN A 88 22.15 -28.19 -15.53
C ASN A 88 23.06 -29.33 -16.02
N THR A 89 23.24 -29.43 -17.34
CA THR A 89 24.02 -30.48 -18.00
C THR A 89 25.48 -30.11 -18.25
N SER A 90 25.97 -29.01 -17.66
CA SER A 90 27.36 -28.54 -17.82
C SER A 90 28.36 -29.53 -17.20
N ALA A 91 29.37 -29.95 -17.98
CA ALA A 91 30.50 -30.74 -17.50
C ALA A 91 31.42 -29.98 -16.51
N TRP A 92 31.28 -28.66 -16.44
CA TRP A 92 32.03 -27.81 -15.52
C TRP A 92 31.24 -27.55 -14.24
N ASN A 93 31.91 -27.61 -13.08
CA ASN A 93 31.37 -27.31 -11.75
C ASN A 93 31.12 -25.80 -11.55
N ASN A 94 30.26 -25.24 -12.39
CA ASN A 94 29.86 -23.84 -12.34
C ASN A 94 28.65 -23.69 -11.40
N ARG A 95 28.84 -22.97 -10.30
CA ARG A 95 27.76 -22.56 -9.39
C ARG A 95 26.85 -21.53 -10.06
N ARG A 96 25.76 -21.99 -10.68
CA ARG A 96 24.78 -21.18 -11.47
C ARG A 96 23.52 -20.78 -10.69
N ASP A 97 23.45 -21.14 -9.41
CA ASP A 97 22.32 -20.93 -8.50
C ASP A 97 22.59 -19.85 -7.45
N ARG A 98 23.61 -18.98 -7.66
CA ARG A 98 23.96 -17.93 -6.68
C ARG A 98 22.84 -16.91 -6.49
N ASN A 99 22.06 -16.68 -7.55
CA ASN A 99 20.83 -15.91 -7.53
C ASN A 99 19.74 -16.79 -8.15
N VAL A 100 18.64 -16.98 -7.44
CA VAL A 100 17.50 -17.79 -7.89
C VAL A 100 16.29 -16.87 -8.06
N ALA A 101 15.58 -17.03 -9.17
CA ALA A 101 14.35 -16.29 -9.43
C ALA A 101 13.24 -16.79 -8.49
N GLU A 102 12.53 -15.86 -7.87
CA GLU A 102 11.36 -16.17 -7.06
C GLU A 102 10.10 -16.05 -7.91
N TYR A 103 9.17 -16.98 -7.77
CA TYR A 103 7.90 -16.97 -8.47
C TYR A 103 6.77 -16.91 -7.44
N ALA A 104 6.15 -15.74 -7.33
CA ALA A 104 5.03 -15.47 -6.43
C ALA A 104 4.11 -14.39 -7.03
N PRO A 105 2.85 -14.27 -6.59
CA PRO A 105 1.87 -13.34 -7.18
C PRO A 105 2.34 -11.87 -7.24
N HIS A 106 3.06 -11.42 -6.21
CA HIS A 106 3.61 -10.05 -6.15
C HIS A 106 5.06 -9.96 -6.64
N VAL A 107 5.54 -10.96 -7.38
CA VAL A 107 6.89 -10.98 -7.97
C VAL A 107 6.81 -11.10 -9.49
N HIS A 108 7.47 -10.16 -10.16
CA HIS A 108 7.59 -10.15 -11.60
C HIS A 108 9.05 -10.34 -12.02
N ASN A 109 9.37 -11.52 -12.57
CA ASN A 109 10.69 -11.77 -13.15
C ASN A 109 10.79 -11.09 -14.52
N ALA A 110 11.77 -10.22 -14.67
CA ALA A 110 11.88 -9.33 -15.81
C ALA A 110 13.33 -9.13 -16.27
N SER A 111 13.50 -8.49 -17.42
CA SER A 111 14.82 -8.05 -17.87
C SER A 111 15.35 -6.92 -16.97
N LEU A 112 16.68 -6.75 -16.95
CA LEU A 112 17.35 -5.67 -16.22
C LEU A 112 16.80 -4.28 -16.59
N GLN A 113 16.47 -4.07 -17.87
CA GLN A 113 15.89 -2.82 -18.35
C GLN A 113 14.49 -2.58 -17.77
N VAL A 114 13.67 -3.62 -17.64
CA VAL A 114 12.34 -3.50 -17.02
C VAL A 114 12.46 -3.16 -15.54
N VAL A 115 13.38 -3.79 -14.80
CA VAL A 115 13.64 -3.46 -13.38
C VAL A 115 14.04 -1.98 -13.23
N ARG A 116 14.95 -1.49 -14.07
CA ARG A 116 15.37 -0.07 -14.07
C ARG A 116 14.24 0.88 -14.45
N ASN A 117 13.43 0.54 -15.45
CA ASN A 117 12.31 1.40 -15.82
C ASN A 117 11.22 1.39 -14.75
N ALA A 118 11.01 0.27 -14.06
CA ALA A 118 10.07 0.20 -12.93
C ALA A 118 10.52 1.05 -11.74
N SER A 119 11.82 1.28 -11.54
CA SER A 119 12.28 2.24 -10.52
C SER A 119 12.08 3.70 -10.94
N VAL A 120 11.99 3.99 -12.25
CA VAL A 120 11.79 5.35 -12.77
C VAL A 120 10.30 5.68 -12.92
N GLU A 121 9.49 4.74 -13.40
CA GLU A 121 8.05 4.88 -13.64
C GLU A 121 7.26 3.78 -12.90
N PRO A 122 7.24 3.78 -11.55
CA PRO A 122 6.70 2.67 -10.75
C PRO A 122 5.24 2.36 -11.04
N ILE A 123 4.35 3.37 -11.05
CA ILE A 123 2.91 3.18 -11.25
C ILE A 123 2.61 2.58 -12.63
N LYS A 124 3.26 3.09 -13.69
CA LYS A 124 3.09 2.58 -15.06
C LYS A 124 3.47 1.11 -15.17
N TYR A 125 4.58 0.73 -14.57
CA TYR A 125 5.09 -0.65 -14.62
C TYR A 125 4.27 -1.57 -13.72
N LEU A 126 3.87 -1.10 -12.53
CA LEU A 126 2.97 -1.80 -11.63
C LEU A 126 1.68 -2.19 -12.38
N MET A 127 1.02 -1.20 -13.02
CA MET A 127 -0.19 -1.44 -13.82
C MET A 127 0.02 -2.47 -14.93
N LYS A 128 1.13 -2.34 -15.65
CA LYS A 128 1.42 -3.18 -16.82
C LYS A 128 1.69 -4.64 -16.46
N TYR A 129 2.46 -4.90 -15.40
CA TYR A 129 3.02 -6.22 -15.12
C TYR A 129 2.27 -7.00 -14.03
N PHE A 130 1.43 -6.32 -13.26
CA PHE A 130 0.57 -6.94 -12.24
C PHE A 130 -0.92 -6.93 -12.61
N SER A 131 -1.23 -6.74 -13.90
CA SER A 131 -2.60 -6.86 -14.43
C SER A 131 -3.61 -5.89 -13.82
N ILE A 132 -3.17 -4.72 -13.34
CA ILE A 132 -4.06 -3.68 -12.79
C ILE A 132 -4.54 -2.81 -13.96
N LYS A 133 -5.80 -3.01 -14.36
CA LYS A 133 -6.39 -2.42 -15.56
C LYS A 133 -7.09 -1.09 -15.25
N PRO A 134 -7.10 -0.12 -16.19
CA PRO A 134 -7.79 1.14 -16.03
C PRO A 134 -9.31 1.01 -16.28
N ASP A 135 -10.00 0.31 -15.39
CA ASP A 135 -11.46 0.19 -15.37
C ASP A 135 -12.05 0.63 -14.02
N GLN A 136 -13.38 0.75 -13.97
CA GLN A 136 -14.08 1.30 -12.81
C GLN A 136 -14.02 0.38 -11.58
N GLU A 137 -14.03 -0.94 -11.81
CA GLU A 137 -13.94 -1.95 -10.75
C GLU A 137 -12.57 -1.88 -10.09
N THR A 138 -11.50 -1.93 -10.89
CA THR A 138 -10.13 -1.82 -10.40
C THR A 138 -9.89 -0.49 -9.68
N LEU A 139 -10.41 0.63 -10.19
CA LEU A 139 -10.28 1.92 -9.51
C LEU A 139 -10.99 1.92 -8.14
N ALA A 140 -12.18 1.33 -8.05
CA ALA A 140 -12.91 1.22 -6.78
C ALA A 140 -12.15 0.33 -5.78
N ASP A 141 -11.55 -0.77 -6.24
CA ASP A 141 -10.71 -1.63 -5.41
C ASP A 141 -9.46 -0.89 -4.87
N VAL A 142 -8.76 -0.15 -5.74
CA VAL A 142 -7.60 0.66 -5.32
C VAL A 142 -8.01 1.71 -4.27
N GLN A 143 -9.14 2.38 -4.46
CA GLN A 143 -9.64 3.40 -3.52
C GLN A 143 -10.08 2.80 -2.18
N ARG A 144 -10.67 1.60 -2.18
CA ARG A 144 -10.98 0.85 -0.97
C ARG A 144 -9.70 0.56 -0.19
N VAL A 145 -8.70 -0.04 -0.86
CA VAL A 145 -7.40 -0.38 -0.25
C VAL A 145 -6.71 0.88 0.30
N ALA A 146 -6.70 1.98 -0.45
CA ALA A 146 -6.16 3.27 0.00
C ALA A 146 -6.84 3.78 1.28
N THR A 147 -8.16 3.70 1.33
CA THR A 147 -8.95 4.14 2.50
C THR A 147 -8.62 3.30 3.72
N ASP A 148 -8.53 1.98 3.56
CA ASP A 148 -8.26 1.06 4.67
C ASP A 148 -6.82 1.22 5.19
N ILE A 149 -5.83 1.39 4.32
CA ILE A 149 -4.45 1.67 4.72
C ILE A 149 -4.34 3.03 5.42
N SER A 150 -4.97 4.07 4.89
CA SER A 150 -4.96 5.41 5.50
C SER A 150 -5.57 5.39 6.92
N ARG A 151 -6.68 4.69 7.13
CA ARG A 151 -7.28 4.49 8.46
C ARG A 151 -6.33 3.78 9.42
N LEU A 152 -5.61 2.79 8.93
CA LEU A 152 -4.64 2.04 9.72
C LEU A 152 -3.44 2.90 10.12
N GLU A 153 -2.88 3.65 9.17
CA GLU A 153 -1.80 4.62 9.42
C GLU A 153 -2.23 5.66 10.46
N GLU A 154 -3.46 6.18 10.36
CA GLU A 154 -4.01 7.13 11.33
C GLU A 154 -4.16 6.52 12.73
N ALA A 155 -4.68 5.28 12.84
CA ALA A 155 -4.78 4.57 14.11
C ALA A 155 -3.42 4.36 14.79
N ILE A 156 -2.40 3.99 14.00
CA ILE A 156 -1.02 3.81 14.50
C ILE A 156 -0.43 5.15 14.95
N GLN A 157 -0.62 6.20 14.16
CA GLN A 157 -0.12 7.53 14.49
C GLN A 157 -0.78 8.06 15.78
N ASN A 158 -2.08 7.84 15.95
CA ASN A 158 -2.81 8.22 17.17
C ASN A 158 -2.28 7.47 18.40
N ALA A 159 -2.02 6.16 18.28
CA ALA A 159 -1.42 5.37 19.35
C ALA A 159 -0.03 5.90 19.72
N HIS A 160 0.80 6.26 18.73
CA HIS A 160 2.13 6.79 18.96
C HIS A 160 2.14 8.19 19.61
N VAL A 161 1.23 9.08 19.19
CA VAL A 161 1.07 10.41 19.82
C VAL A 161 0.69 10.28 21.29
N ARG A 162 -0.21 9.35 21.63
CA ARG A 162 -0.62 9.08 23.02
C ARG A 162 0.51 8.47 23.85
N GLU A 163 1.27 7.55 23.28
CA GLU A 163 2.47 7.01 23.92
C GLU A 163 3.45 8.14 24.27
N GLN A 164 3.77 9.01 23.32
CA GLN A 164 4.66 10.15 23.55
C GLN A 164 4.13 11.13 24.61
N ASP A 165 2.82 11.39 24.63
CA ASP A 165 2.18 12.22 25.65
C ASP A 165 2.40 11.64 27.07
N ILE A 166 2.15 10.34 27.26
CA ILE A 166 2.40 9.66 28.54
C ILE A 166 3.88 9.75 28.93
N LEU A 167 4.78 9.44 28.00
CA LEU A 167 6.22 9.54 28.23
C LEU A 167 6.63 10.97 28.65
N SER A 168 6.02 12.00 28.07
CA SER A 168 6.31 13.41 28.38
C SER A 168 5.78 13.85 29.75
N ARG A 169 4.68 13.26 30.22
CA ARG A 169 4.08 13.53 31.54
C ARG A 169 4.80 12.80 32.67
N MET A 170 5.58 11.76 32.37
CA MET A 170 6.35 11.04 33.38
C MET A 170 7.44 11.92 33.99
N ARG A 171 7.25 12.34 35.26
CA ARG A 171 8.26 13.05 36.07
C ARG A 171 8.64 12.26 37.33
N PRO A 172 9.20 11.03 37.19
CA PRO A 172 9.57 10.23 38.35
C PRO A 172 10.70 10.91 39.15
N PRO A 173 10.60 10.94 40.49
CA PRO A 173 11.68 11.45 41.33
C PRO A 173 12.99 10.72 41.06
N ALA A 174 14.12 11.44 41.03
CA ALA A 174 15.43 10.87 40.69
C ALA A 174 15.82 9.65 41.54
N PHE A 175 15.38 9.58 42.81
CA PHE A 175 15.65 8.44 43.68
C PHE A 175 14.91 7.16 43.26
N ILE A 176 13.73 7.28 42.64
CA ILE A 176 12.97 6.15 42.10
C ILE A 176 13.74 5.58 40.91
N LEU A 177 14.16 6.42 39.96
CA LEU A 177 14.95 5.98 38.81
C LEU A 177 16.32 5.40 39.21
N LYS A 178 16.99 5.98 40.21
CA LYS A 178 18.33 5.53 40.63
C LYS A 178 18.32 4.19 41.39
N ARG A 179 17.30 3.90 42.18
CA ARG A 179 17.26 2.73 43.09
C ARG A 179 16.19 1.69 42.77
N TYR A 180 15.12 2.10 42.10
CA TYR A 180 13.91 1.30 41.88
C TYR A 180 13.46 1.33 40.41
N SER A 181 14.37 1.57 39.46
CA SER A 181 14.03 1.65 38.03
C SER A 181 13.29 0.42 37.52
N LYS A 182 13.77 -0.79 37.84
CA LYS A 182 13.12 -2.04 37.42
C LYS A 182 11.69 -2.16 37.93
N GLU A 183 11.47 -1.82 39.21
CA GLU A 183 10.15 -1.87 39.85
C GLU A 183 9.22 -0.78 39.26
N PHE A 184 9.74 0.42 39.02
CA PHE A 184 9.00 1.51 38.36
C PHE A 184 8.52 1.09 36.97
N TRP A 185 9.41 0.61 36.11
CA TRP A 185 9.04 0.19 34.74
C TRP A 185 8.12 -1.04 34.73
N SER A 186 8.32 -1.99 35.65
CA SER A 186 7.43 -3.14 35.82
C SER A 186 6.02 -2.74 36.26
N LEU A 187 5.87 -1.69 37.08
CA LEU A 187 4.57 -1.21 37.53
C LEU A 187 3.85 -0.37 36.48
N ILE A 188 4.61 0.41 35.70
CA ILE A 188 4.09 1.20 34.57
C ILE A 188 3.66 0.28 33.41
N GLY A 189 4.36 -0.83 33.19
CA GLY A 189 3.90 -1.91 32.30
C GLY A 189 3.88 -1.56 30.81
N VAL A 190 4.61 -0.53 30.39
CA VAL A 190 4.68 -0.10 28.99
C VAL A 190 5.80 -0.88 28.28
N GLU A 191 5.47 -2.07 27.80
CA GLU A 191 6.21 -2.73 26.72
C GLU A 191 5.32 -2.71 25.48
N LEU A 192 5.50 -1.68 24.64
CA LEU A 192 4.77 -1.55 23.39
C LEU A 192 5.60 -2.20 22.28
N THR A 193 5.05 -3.24 21.67
CA THR A 193 5.60 -3.82 20.45
C THR A 193 5.48 -2.82 19.30
N PRO A 194 6.49 -2.64 18.45
CA PRO A 194 6.33 -1.74 17.30
C PRO A 194 5.19 -2.23 16.39
N ILE A 195 4.20 -1.37 16.13
CA ILE A 195 3.15 -1.67 15.16
C ILE A 195 3.73 -1.46 13.76
N THR A 196 3.81 -2.53 12.98
CA THR A 196 4.23 -2.47 11.58
C THR A 196 3.03 -2.65 10.67
N VAL A 197 2.82 -1.68 9.78
CA VAL A 197 1.83 -1.83 8.71
C VAL A 197 2.32 -2.87 7.71
N PRO A 198 1.55 -3.93 7.42
CA PRO A 198 1.94 -4.99 6.52
C PRO A 198 1.69 -4.57 5.06
N TYR A 199 2.33 -3.51 4.59
CA TYR A 199 2.16 -3.04 3.22
C TYR A 199 2.48 -4.17 2.23
N PRO A 200 1.59 -4.48 1.27
CA PRO A 200 1.93 -5.36 0.16
C PRO A 200 3.13 -4.80 -0.61
N ARG A 201 4.07 -5.68 -0.97
CA ARG A 201 5.29 -5.30 -1.70
C ARG A 201 5.33 -5.98 -3.05
N TYR A 202 5.29 -5.17 -4.10
CA TYR A 202 5.35 -5.61 -5.48
C TYR A 202 6.79 -5.53 -5.96
N LYS A 203 7.36 -6.69 -6.27
CA LYS A 203 8.76 -6.85 -6.60
C LYS A 203 8.95 -7.07 -8.09
N PHE A 204 9.76 -6.23 -8.72
CA PHE A 204 10.37 -6.55 -10.01
C PHE A 204 11.76 -7.12 -9.75
N GLN A 205 12.05 -8.31 -10.29
CA GLN A 205 13.31 -9.00 -10.09
C GLN A 205 13.95 -9.36 -11.43
N TYR A 206 15.25 -9.17 -11.53
CA TYR A 206 16.10 -9.66 -12.59
C TYR A 206 17.10 -10.64 -12.01
N VAL A 207 17.27 -11.78 -12.66
CA VAL A 207 18.37 -12.73 -12.42
C VAL A 207 19.00 -13.02 -13.77
N SER A 208 20.32 -12.83 -13.88
CA SER A 208 21.07 -13.14 -15.10
C SER A 208 20.96 -14.64 -15.43
N ALA A 209 21.02 -15.02 -16.71
CA ALA A 209 20.89 -16.43 -17.13
C ALA A 209 21.88 -17.39 -16.45
N GLY A 210 23.08 -16.90 -16.08
CA GLY A 210 24.09 -17.69 -15.35
C GLY A 210 23.97 -17.63 -13.82
N GLY A 211 22.95 -16.96 -13.27
CA GLY A 211 22.75 -16.75 -11.84
C GLY A 211 23.81 -15.89 -11.16
N ASN A 212 24.68 -15.20 -11.90
CA ASN A 212 25.81 -14.44 -11.35
C ASN A 212 25.44 -13.04 -10.83
N SER A 213 24.36 -12.45 -11.36
CA SER A 213 23.88 -11.13 -10.96
C SER A 213 22.37 -11.17 -10.76
N GLY A 214 21.91 -10.45 -9.73
CA GLY A 214 20.52 -10.16 -9.47
C GLY A 214 20.31 -8.68 -9.20
N GLN A 215 19.17 -8.13 -9.64
CA GLN A 215 18.71 -6.79 -9.27
C GLN A 215 17.22 -6.83 -8.98
N GLN A 216 16.77 -5.99 -8.06
CA GLN A 216 15.35 -5.88 -7.76
C GLN A 216 14.95 -4.45 -7.42
N VAL A 217 13.69 -4.13 -7.68
CA VAL A 217 13.02 -2.95 -7.12
C VAL A 217 11.72 -3.41 -6.46
N ASN A 218 11.43 -2.84 -5.29
CA ASN A 218 10.21 -3.12 -4.55
C ASN A 218 9.37 -1.85 -4.53
N ILE A 219 8.10 -1.98 -4.93
CA ILE A 219 7.08 -0.95 -4.81
C ILE A 219 6.21 -1.34 -3.62
N THR A 220 6.22 -0.51 -2.58
CA THR A 220 5.39 -0.69 -1.40
C THR A 220 4.03 -0.04 -1.66
N LEU A 221 2.93 -0.75 -1.43
CA LEU A 221 1.58 -0.15 -1.53
C LEU A 221 1.24 0.63 -0.25
N ASP A 222 1.94 1.74 -0.04
CA ASP A 222 1.60 2.74 0.97
C ASP A 222 0.62 3.80 0.41
N THR A 223 0.16 4.70 1.27
CA THR A 223 -0.78 5.77 0.90
C THR A 223 -0.31 6.58 -0.34
N PRO A 224 0.93 7.10 -0.41
CA PRO A 224 1.41 7.83 -1.59
C PRO A 224 1.36 7.02 -2.89
N THR A 225 1.69 5.72 -2.83
CA THR A 225 1.67 4.86 -4.01
C THR A 225 0.24 4.59 -4.48
N LEU A 226 -0.69 4.37 -3.55
CA LEU A 226 -2.10 4.12 -3.85
C LEU A 226 -2.82 5.35 -4.40
N ASP A 227 -2.52 6.53 -3.88
CA ASP A 227 -3.03 7.80 -4.41
C ASP A 227 -2.57 8.01 -5.85
N ALA A 228 -1.26 7.86 -6.11
CA ALA A 228 -0.70 7.99 -7.45
C ALA A 228 -1.28 6.93 -8.43
N LEU A 229 -1.55 5.71 -7.96
CA LEU A 229 -2.20 4.67 -8.74
C LEU A 229 -3.65 5.03 -9.08
N SER A 230 -4.42 5.47 -8.08
CA SER A 230 -5.81 5.93 -8.22
C SER A 230 -5.91 7.07 -9.24
N GLU A 231 -5.03 8.08 -9.13
CA GLU A 231 -4.96 9.19 -10.08
C GLU A 231 -4.65 8.73 -11.51
N ALA A 232 -3.68 7.84 -11.68
CA ALA A 232 -3.29 7.29 -12.98
C ALA A 232 -4.41 6.48 -13.64
N LEU A 233 -5.12 5.65 -12.86
CA LEU A 233 -6.28 4.89 -13.31
C LEU A 233 -7.41 5.84 -13.73
N ALA A 234 -7.76 6.80 -12.87
CA ALA A 234 -8.81 7.77 -13.15
C ALA A 234 -8.49 8.61 -14.39
N ALA A 235 -7.23 9.02 -14.58
CA ALA A 235 -6.79 9.76 -15.77
C ALA A 235 -6.96 8.93 -17.05
N LYS A 236 -6.57 7.64 -17.03
CA LYS A 236 -6.75 6.73 -18.18
C LYS A 236 -8.22 6.45 -18.49
N ILE A 237 -9.06 6.26 -17.48
CA ILE A 237 -10.50 6.06 -17.64
C ILE A 237 -11.15 7.32 -18.24
N ARG A 238 -10.83 8.50 -17.70
CA ARG A 238 -11.32 9.79 -18.24
C ARG A 238 -10.86 9.98 -19.69
N TRP A 239 -9.60 9.71 -19.99
CA TRP A 239 -9.07 9.79 -21.35
C TRP A 239 -9.83 8.86 -22.29
N ALA A 240 -10.05 7.60 -21.90
CA ALA A 240 -10.82 6.65 -22.67
C ALA A 240 -12.22 7.20 -22.95
N LYS A 241 -12.96 7.69 -21.94
CA LYS A 241 -14.31 8.27 -22.08
C LYS A 241 -14.37 9.59 -22.85
N SER A 242 -13.25 10.30 -23.01
CA SER A 242 -13.22 11.57 -23.75
C SER A 242 -13.52 11.39 -25.24
N ALA A 243 -14.01 12.45 -25.90
CA ALA A 243 -14.33 12.37 -27.33
C ALA A 243 -13.11 12.08 -28.22
N ALA A 244 -11.91 12.49 -27.80
CA ALA A 244 -10.67 12.16 -28.49
C ALA A 244 -10.29 10.69 -28.26
N GLY A 245 -10.39 10.19 -27.02
CA GLY A 245 -10.13 8.80 -26.67
C GLY A 245 -11.06 7.83 -27.39
N GLN A 246 -12.37 8.09 -27.37
CA GLN A 246 -13.36 7.27 -28.08
C GLN A 246 -13.07 7.19 -29.58
N ARG A 247 -12.69 8.31 -30.22
CA ARG A 247 -12.28 8.30 -31.64
C ARG A 247 -10.97 7.54 -31.87
N ALA A 248 -9.99 7.63 -30.98
CA ALA A 248 -8.75 6.88 -31.07
C ALA A 248 -8.95 5.36 -30.89
N LEU A 249 -9.94 4.95 -30.09
CA LEU A 249 -10.33 3.54 -29.91
C LEU A 249 -10.94 2.91 -31.18
N MET A 250 -11.45 3.72 -32.10
CA MET A 250 -11.87 3.26 -33.43
C MET A 250 -10.65 2.89 -34.29
N THR A 251 -10.07 1.73 -34.03
CA THR A 251 -8.94 1.19 -34.81
C THR A 251 -9.41 0.62 -36.16
N ALA A 252 -8.51 0.45 -37.13
CA ALA A 252 -8.84 -0.18 -38.42
C ALA A 252 -9.36 -1.63 -38.25
N ARG A 253 -8.78 -2.38 -37.31
CA ARG A 253 -9.23 -3.74 -36.95
C ARG A 253 -10.67 -3.73 -36.47
N LEU A 254 -11.02 -2.86 -35.51
CA LEU A 254 -12.38 -2.77 -34.99
C LEU A 254 -13.37 -2.36 -36.09
N ARG A 255 -13.02 -1.38 -36.94
CA ARG A 255 -13.86 -1.01 -38.09
C ARG A 255 -14.14 -2.20 -39.01
N ASN A 256 -13.13 -3.01 -39.32
CA ASN A 256 -13.31 -4.19 -40.16
C ASN A 256 -14.16 -5.25 -39.47
N GLN A 257 -14.00 -5.44 -38.15
CA GLN A 257 -14.85 -6.37 -37.38
C GLN A 257 -16.32 -5.97 -37.44
N ILE A 258 -16.65 -4.69 -37.23
CA ILE A 258 -18.03 -4.19 -37.33
C ILE A 258 -18.59 -4.34 -38.75
N LYS A 259 -17.79 -4.04 -39.77
CA LYS A 259 -18.20 -4.25 -41.18
C LYS A 259 -18.49 -5.71 -41.47
N THR A 260 -17.65 -6.63 -40.99
CA THR A 260 -17.88 -8.07 -41.16
C THR A 260 -19.13 -8.54 -40.42
N ARG A 261 -19.34 -8.09 -39.18
CA ARG A 261 -20.55 -8.37 -38.39
C ARG A 261 -21.82 -7.93 -39.11
N ASP A 262 -21.78 -6.74 -39.71
CA ASP A 262 -22.90 -6.16 -40.46
C ASP A 262 -22.94 -6.63 -41.93
N GLU A 263 -22.23 -7.72 -42.26
CA GLU A 263 -22.18 -8.34 -43.59
C GLU A 263 -21.86 -7.36 -44.72
N HIS A 264 -21.03 -6.34 -44.44
CA HIS A 264 -20.71 -5.25 -45.36
C HIS A 264 -21.98 -4.61 -45.95
N THR A 265 -22.97 -4.38 -45.09
CA THR A 265 -24.28 -3.81 -45.42
C THR A 265 -24.57 -2.58 -44.57
N CYS A 266 -25.16 -1.55 -45.18
CA CYS A 266 -25.63 -0.38 -44.44
C CYS A 266 -26.84 -0.75 -43.58
N LEU A 267 -26.74 -0.62 -42.26
CA LEU A 267 -27.83 -0.96 -41.34
C LEU A 267 -29.03 0.01 -41.39
N HIS A 268 -28.90 1.15 -42.07
CA HIS A 268 -29.99 2.11 -42.22
C HIS A 268 -30.80 1.90 -43.51
N CYS A 269 -30.14 1.72 -44.65
CA CYS A 269 -30.83 1.59 -45.94
C CYS A 269 -30.80 0.17 -46.54
N GLY A 270 -30.07 -0.76 -45.93
CA GLY A 270 -29.98 -2.16 -46.37
C GLY A 270 -29.10 -2.41 -47.60
N VAL A 271 -28.49 -1.37 -48.20
CA VAL A 271 -27.62 -1.54 -49.38
C VAL A 271 -26.25 -2.08 -48.96
N SER A 272 -25.81 -3.15 -49.63
CA SER A 272 -24.53 -3.83 -49.40
C SER A 272 -23.53 -3.60 -50.53
N VAL A 273 -22.25 -3.86 -50.26
CA VAL A 273 -21.20 -3.82 -51.30
C VAL A 273 -21.37 -4.88 -52.39
N ALA A 274 -22.15 -5.94 -52.13
CA ALA A 274 -22.48 -6.92 -53.16
C ALA A 274 -23.47 -6.36 -54.19
N ALA A 275 -24.43 -5.54 -53.75
CA ALA A 275 -25.38 -4.85 -54.61
C ALA A 275 -24.73 -3.65 -55.32
N GLU A 276 -23.86 -2.91 -54.62
CA GLU A 276 -23.13 -1.75 -55.17
C GLU A 276 -21.63 -1.87 -54.87
N PRO A 277 -20.81 -2.43 -55.79
CA PRO A 277 -19.38 -2.69 -55.55
C PRO A 277 -18.53 -1.47 -55.16
N HIS A 278 -18.96 -0.27 -55.54
CA HIS A 278 -18.27 1.00 -55.25
C HIS A 278 -18.87 1.74 -54.04
N LEU A 279 -19.77 1.11 -53.29
CA LEU A 279 -20.39 1.71 -52.11
C LEU A 279 -19.36 1.89 -50.99
N LEU A 280 -19.14 3.14 -50.60
CA LEU A 280 -18.31 3.47 -49.44
C LEU A 280 -19.11 3.25 -48.15
N LEU A 281 -18.66 2.28 -47.36
CA LEU A 281 -19.16 2.00 -46.01
C LEU A 281 -18.21 2.55 -44.95
N GLU A 282 -18.80 3.19 -43.95
CA GLU A 282 -18.15 3.77 -42.79
C GLU A 282 -18.75 3.17 -41.52
N VAL A 283 -17.95 3.09 -40.47
CA VAL A 283 -18.42 2.69 -39.15
C VAL A 283 -18.66 3.95 -38.34
N ASP A 284 -19.87 4.09 -37.81
CA ASP A 284 -20.32 5.25 -37.04
C ASP A 284 -20.93 4.82 -35.71
N HIS A 285 -20.94 5.73 -34.75
CA HIS A 285 -21.55 5.50 -33.45
C HIS A 285 -23.06 5.71 -33.49
N ILE A 286 -23.85 4.74 -33.02
CA ILE A 286 -25.31 4.84 -32.88
C ILE A 286 -25.67 6.06 -32.02
N VAL A 287 -25.18 6.10 -30.78
CA VAL A 287 -25.14 7.31 -29.96
C VAL A 287 -23.84 8.05 -30.27
N PRO A 288 -23.88 9.29 -30.80
CA PRO A 288 -22.67 10.03 -31.15
C PRO A 288 -21.75 10.25 -29.95
N VAL A 289 -20.44 10.25 -30.20
CA VAL A 289 -19.42 10.54 -29.17
C VAL A 289 -19.66 11.90 -28.47
N SER A 290 -20.12 12.91 -29.21
CA SER A 290 -20.46 14.23 -28.65
C SER A 290 -21.65 14.21 -27.68
N ARG A 291 -22.40 13.11 -27.63
CA ARG A 291 -23.52 12.86 -26.72
C ARG A 291 -23.18 11.78 -25.67
N GLY A 292 -21.89 11.44 -25.51
CA GLY A 292 -21.43 10.45 -24.54
C GLY A 292 -21.39 9.01 -25.05
N GLY A 293 -21.59 8.78 -26.36
CA GLY A 293 -21.49 7.45 -26.95
C GLY A 293 -20.09 6.84 -26.83
N LEU A 294 -20.04 5.56 -26.45
CA LEU A 294 -18.80 4.80 -26.32
C LEU A 294 -18.51 3.99 -27.58
N SER A 295 -17.24 3.72 -27.82
CA SER A 295 -16.67 2.95 -28.92
C SER A 295 -16.71 1.45 -28.64
N THR A 296 -17.90 0.94 -28.29
CA THR A 296 -18.16 -0.49 -28.08
C THR A 296 -18.92 -1.07 -29.25
N GLU A 297 -18.84 -2.38 -29.45
CA GLU A 297 -19.47 -3.05 -30.59
C GLU A 297 -20.98 -2.77 -30.68
N GLU A 298 -21.67 -2.71 -29.54
CA GLU A 298 -23.11 -2.50 -29.42
C GLU A 298 -23.53 -1.08 -29.82
N ASN A 299 -22.64 -0.10 -29.67
CA ASN A 299 -22.89 1.30 -30.02
C ASN A 299 -22.30 1.66 -31.39
N LEU A 300 -21.81 0.69 -32.16
CA LEU A 300 -21.25 0.89 -33.50
C LEU A 300 -22.11 0.23 -34.56
N GLN A 301 -22.20 0.89 -35.71
CA GLN A 301 -22.96 0.41 -36.87
C GLN A 301 -22.24 0.73 -38.17
N THR A 302 -22.41 -0.13 -39.15
CA THR A 302 -21.98 0.12 -40.53
C THR A 302 -23.04 0.92 -41.27
N LEU A 303 -22.65 2.09 -41.78
CA LEU A 303 -23.50 2.96 -42.60
C LEU A 303 -22.83 3.25 -43.93
N CYS A 304 -23.62 3.43 -45.00
CA CYS A 304 -23.07 4.02 -46.22
C CYS A 304 -22.81 5.51 -46.03
N TRP A 305 -21.88 6.07 -46.81
CA TRP A 305 -21.49 7.48 -46.71
C TRP A 305 -22.68 8.47 -46.78
N ARG A 306 -23.73 8.13 -47.55
CA ARG A 306 -24.96 8.94 -47.65
C ARG A 306 -25.73 8.94 -46.34
N CYS A 307 -25.98 7.75 -45.78
CA CYS A 307 -26.70 7.59 -44.52
C CYS A 307 -25.91 8.16 -43.34
N ASN A 308 -24.59 7.93 -43.30
CA ASN A 308 -23.73 8.49 -42.26
C ASN A 308 -23.77 10.03 -42.25
N ARG A 309 -23.64 10.66 -43.43
CA ARG A 309 -23.73 12.12 -43.57
C ARG A 309 -25.10 12.67 -43.17
N SER A 310 -26.19 11.98 -43.49
CA SER A 310 -27.55 12.38 -43.11
C SER A 310 -27.82 12.26 -41.60
N LYS A 311 -27.25 11.22 -40.95
CA LYS A 311 -27.35 11.00 -39.50
C LYS A 311 -26.61 12.09 -38.74
N GLY A 312 -25.32 12.29 -39.04
CA GLY A 312 -24.46 13.21 -38.30
C GLY A 312 -24.50 12.97 -36.78
N ALA A 313 -24.61 14.04 -36.00
CA ALA A 313 -24.62 13.98 -34.53
C ALA A 313 -26.04 13.82 -33.92
N LYS A 314 -27.01 13.31 -34.68
CA LYS A 314 -28.36 13.04 -34.18
C LYS A 314 -28.39 11.73 -33.40
N LEU A 315 -29.23 11.68 -32.36
CA LEU A 315 -29.56 10.44 -31.66
C LEU A 315 -30.49 9.58 -32.53
N PRO A 316 -30.50 8.26 -32.34
CA PRO A 316 -31.52 7.40 -32.94
C PRO A 316 -32.90 7.87 -32.47
N SER A 317 -33.82 8.06 -33.41
CA SER A 317 -35.24 8.33 -33.17
C SER A 317 -35.97 7.06 -32.78
#